data_AF-A0A7V0T8C8-F1
#
_entry.id   AF-A0A7V0T8C8-F1
#
_cell.length_a   1.000
_cell.length_b   1.000
_cell.length_c   1.000
_cell.angle_alpha   90.00
_cell.angle_beta   90.00
_cell.angle_gamma   90.00
#
_symmetry.space_group_name_H-M   'P 1'
#
loop_
_entity.id
_entity.type
_entity.pdbx_description
1 polymer ?
#
loop_
_entity_poly.entity_id
_entity_poly.type
_entity_poly.pdbx_seq_one_letter_code
_entity_poly.pdbx_strand_id
1 'polypeptide(L)'
;MSFPKKYLSLSGLLLMSHVLSAQPQILLNEVMFDPLGDENTNEYIEIVNISSDTIHIGNWFIGNDEDMDRILFFPDSTLAPGQYGLVLDPDYTGAYEAFIPPGTPRFTIDDSRFLQYGISNSTAKLIQLFCDTTLHDEMTTSPGNREGYSDERRTLFENIWENSIIENGSPGFRNSITPPDFFLTHSFLEMSARPDSLIATLTVKNEGLEAVSSFSLRLWNDANFDSLFTPGESS
;
A
#
# COMPACT_ATOMS: atom_id res chain seq x y z
N MET A 1 61.79 34.56 -14.31
CA MET A 1 61.91 33.49 -13.28
C MET A 1 60.54 32.87 -13.12
N SER A 2 60.37 31.61 -13.52
CA SER A 2 59.10 30.87 -13.44
C SER A 2 59.18 29.90 -12.27
N PHE A 3 58.22 29.95 -11.34
CA PHE A 3 58.10 28.96 -10.27
C PHE A 3 57.11 27.87 -10.70
N PRO A 4 57.43 26.57 -10.53
CA PRO A 4 56.50 25.51 -10.88
C PRO A 4 55.35 25.46 -9.87
N LYS A 5 54.11 25.50 -10.35
CA LYS A 5 52.92 25.21 -9.53
C LYS A 5 52.89 23.72 -9.23
N LYS A 6 53.01 23.35 -7.94
CA LYS A 6 52.76 21.99 -7.48
C LYS A 6 51.25 21.80 -7.31
N TYR A 7 50.67 20.84 -8.02
CA TYR A 7 49.30 20.41 -7.79
C TYR A 7 49.30 19.29 -6.74
N LEU A 8 48.64 19.52 -5.61
CA LEU A 8 48.31 18.46 -4.66
C LEU A 8 47.04 17.78 -5.18
N SER A 9 47.11 16.50 -5.53
CA SER A 9 45.92 15.66 -5.70
C SER A 9 45.54 15.14 -4.31
N LEU A 10 44.36 15.52 -3.83
CA LEU A 10 43.77 14.96 -2.62
C LEU A 10 42.71 13.94 -3.07
N SER A 11 43.06 12.66 -3.04
CA SER A 11 42.11 11.57 -3.28
C SER A 11 41.39 11.30 -1.95
N GLY A 12 40.19 11.85 -1.78
CA GLY A 12 39.31 11.52 -0.66
C GLY A 12 38.55 10.22 -0.95
N LEU A 13 38.75 9.19 -0.13
CA LEU A 13 37.90 8.00 -0.13
C LEU A 13 36.59 8.37 0.60
N LEU A 14 35.49 8.48 -0.16
CA LEU A 14 34.16 8.67 0.40
C LEU A 14 33.68 7.34 0.98
N LEU A 15 33.84 7.15 2.30
CA LEU A 15 33.17 6.08 3.02
C LEU A 15 31.70 6.48 3.22
N MET A 16 30.83 6.07 2.29
CA MET A 16 29.40 6.07 2.54
C MET A 16 29.10 4.99 3.58
N SER A 17 29.01 5.40 4.83
CA SER A 17 28.43 4.56 5.88
C SER A 17 26.96 4.35 5.52
N HIS A 18 26.65 3.23 4.89
CA HIS A 18 25.27 2.76 4.83
C HIS A 18 24.89 2.42 6.26
N VAL A 19 24.11 3.29 6.90
CA VAL A 19 23.32 2.87 8.06
C VAL A 19 22.40 1.80 7.50
N LEU A 20 22.70 0.52 7.77
CA LEU A 20 21.71 -0.54 7.58
C LEU A 20 20.61 -0.25 8.61
N SER A 21 19.63 0.58 8.23
CA SER A 21 18.32 0.45 8.85
C SER A 21 17.83 -0.92 8.43
N ALA A 22 17.57 -1.80 9.39
CA ALA A 22 16.80 -3.00 9.10
C ALA A 22 15.50 -2.52 8.41
N GLN A 23 15.19 -3.08 7.24
CA GLN A 23 13.89 -2.80 6.65
C GLN A 23 12.82 -3.33 7.60
N PRO A 24 11.74 -2.58 7.81
CA PRO A 24 10.63 -3.07 8.62
C PRO A 24 10.11 -4.37 8.03
N GLN A 25 9.85 -5.35 8.89
CA GLN A 25 9.40 -6.66 8.45
C GLN A 25 7.88 -6.75 8.33
N ILE A 26 7.18 -6.03 9.21
CA ILE A 26 5.72 -5.90 9.21
C ILE A 26 5.41 -4.42 9.02
N LEU A 27 4.38 -4.14 8.23
CA LEU A 27 3.88 -2.80 7.97
C LEU A 27 2.41 -2.70 8.35
N LEU A 28 1.98 -1.50 8.72
CA LEU A 28 0.56 -1.12 8.76
C LEU A 28 0.05 -1.04 7.32
N ASN A 29 -1.09 -1.64 7.02
CA ASN A 29 -1.61 -1.72 5.65
C ASN A 29 -2.96 -1.02 5.46
N GLU A 30 -3.86 -1.14 6.42
CA GLU A 30 -5.22 -0.62 6.33
C GLU A 30 -5.74 -0.29 7.74
N VAL A 31 -6.52 0.79 7.89
CA VAL A 31 -7.14 1.19 9.15
C VAL A 31 -8.60 1.54 8.93
N MET A 32 -9.50 0.77 9.53
CA MET A 32 -10.93 1.10 9.58
C MET A 32 -11.25 1.76 10.91
N PHE A 33 -11.47 3.07 10.88
CA PHE A 33 -11.79 3.89 12.05
C PHE A 33 -13.20 4.50 12.03
N ASP A 34 -13.93 4.37 10.91
CA ASP A 34 -15.31 4.84 10.77
C ASP A 34 -16.14 3.74 10.10
N PRO A 35 -16.31 2.57 10.76
CA PRO A 35 -16.96 1.41 10.17
C PRO A 35 -18.46 1.63 9.99
N LEU A 36 -19.08 0.89 9.06
CA LEU A 36 -20.53 0.80 9.04
C LEU A 36 -21.04 0.08 10.29
N GLY A 37 -22.06 0.65 10.94
CA GLY A 37 -22.74 0.02 12.06
C GLY A 37 -22.16 0.39 13.41
N ASP A 38 -21.70 -0.58 14.19
CA ASP A 38 -21.24 -0.32 15.57
C ASP A 38 -19.75 0.04 15.60
N GLU A 39 -19.50 1.34 15.74
CA GLU A 39 -18.17 1.94 15.86
C GLU A 39 -17.37 1.41 17.08
N ASN A 40 -18.02 0.80 18.08
CA ASN A 40 -17.32 0.27 19.25
C ASN A 40 -16.79 -1.16 19.05
N THR A 41 -17.11 -1.82 17.93
CA THR A 41 -16.76 -3.24 17.74
C THR A 41 -16.20 -3.55 16.35
N ASN A 42 -16.34 -2.63 15.40
CA ASN A 42 -16.00 -2.87 14.00
C ASN A 42 -14.74 -2.11 13.56
N GLU A 43 -13.99 -1.50 14.47
CA GLU A 43 -12.66 -0.97 14.12
C GLU A 43 -11.68 -2.13 13.85
N TYR A 44 -10.76 -1.92 12.92
CA TYR A 44 -9.63 -2.83 12.73
C TYR A 44 -8.39 -2.11 12.22
N ILE A 45 -7.25 -2.72 12.49
CA ILE A 45 -5.96 -2.35 11.94
C ILE A 45 -5.39 -3.58 11.23
N GLU A 46 -5.15 -3.46 9.95
CA GLU A 46 -4.50 -4.50 9.16
C GLU A 46 -2.99 -4.28 9.11
N ILE A 47 -2.27 -5.39 9.19
CA ILE A 47 -0.82 -5.46 9.03
C ILE A 47 -0.44 -6.45 7.93
N VAL A 48 0.71 -6.24 7.31
CA VAL A 48 1.25 -7.12 6.26
C VAL A 48 2.70 -7.47 6.54
N ASN A 49 3.05 -8.75 6.38
CA ASN A 49 4.43 -9.20 6.46
C ASN A 49 5.14 -9.03 5.11
N ILE A 50 6.06 -8.07 5.02
CA ILE A 50 6.86 -7.80 3.81
C ILE A 50 8.22 -8.50 3.80
N SER A 51 8.54 -9.26 4.86
CA SER A 51 9.78 -10.02 4.95
C SER A 51 9.68 -11.36 4.22
N SER A 52 10.82 -12.05 4.09
CA SER A 52 10.88 -13.42 3.53
C SER A 52 10.60 -14.52 4.56
N ASP A 53 10.42 -14.16 5.84
CA ASP A 53 10.29 -15.10 6.95
C ASP A 53 8.87 -15.11 7.50
N THR A 54 8.42 -16.24 8.04
CA THR A 54 7.20 -16.28 8.85
C THR A 54 7.46 -15.61 10.19
N ILE A 55 6.63 -14.62 10.54
CA ILE A 55 6.80 -13.83 11.76
C ILE A 55 5.70 -14.15 12.75
N HIS A 56 6.09 -14.39 14.00
CA HIS A 56 5.14 -14.45 15.11
C HIS A 56 4.78 -13.03 15.56
N ILE A 57 3.50 -12.68 15.50
CA ILE A 57 3.01 -11.32 15.81
C ILE A 57 2.57 -11.16 17.26
N GLY A 58 2.44 -12.24 18.03
CA GLY A 58 2.20 -12.10 19.47
C GLY A 58 3.30 -11.28 20.14
N ASN A 59 2.90 -10.37 21.04
CA ASN A 59 3.76 -9.39 21.73
C ASN A 59 4.27 -8.23 20.88
N TRP A 60 3.75 -8.06 19.68
CA TRP A 60 3.83 -6.77 19.00
C TRP A 60 2.87 -5.79 19.65
N PHE A 61 3.11 -4.50 19.46
CA PHE A 61 2.30 -3.45 20.04
C PHE A 61 1.77 -2.53 18.95
N ILE A 62 0.53 -2.10 19.11
CA ILE A 62 -0.07 -1.00 18.35
C ILE A 62 -0.36 0.11 19.36
N GLY A 63 0.02 1.34 19.04
CA GLY A 63 -0.17 2.43 20.00
C GLY A 63 0.34 3.76 19.52
N ASN A 64 0.60 4.65 20.47
CA ASN A 64 1.30 5.92 20.31
C ASN A 64 1.97 6.32 21.64
N ASP A 65 2.38 7.58 21.76
CA ASP A 65 3.02 8.10 22.97
C ASP A 65 2.10 8.11 24.22
N GLU A 66 0.78 8.04 24.03
CA GLU A 66 -0.22 8.10 25.11
C GLU A 66 -0.64 6.72 25.60
N ASP A 67 -0.64 5.72 24.72
CA ASP A 67 -1.15 4.37 25.00
C ASP A 67 -0.55 3.31 24.08
N MET A 68 -0.37 2.09 24.60
CA MET A 68 0.30 0.98 23.90
C MET A 68 -0.44 -0.33 24.14
N ASP A 69 -1.12 -0.80 23.11
CA ASP A 69 -1.91 -2.02 23.12
C ASP A 69 -1.06 -3.20 22.64
N ARG A 70 -0.94 -4.25 23.46
CA ARG A 70 -0.20 -5.45 23.05
C ARG A 70 -1.11 -6.37 22.26
N ILE A 71 -0.65 -6.81 21.10
CA ILE A 71 -1.30 -7.89 20.34
C ILE A 71 -1.18 -9.20 21.11
N LEU A 72 -2.34 -9.81 21.39
CA LEU A 72 -2.44 -11.06 22.14
C LEU A 72 -1.81 -12.24 21.40
N PHE A 73 -1.26 -13.15 22.20
CA PHE A 73 -0.66 -14.39 21.71
C PHE A 73 -1.72 -15.48 21.53
N PHE A 74 -1.80 -16.03 20.32
CA PHE A 74 -2.46 -17.29 20.01
C PHE A 74 -1.45 -18.27 19.40
N PRO A 75 -1.63 -19.60 19.55
CA PRO A 75 -0.69 -20.59 19.02
C PRO A 75 -0.42 -20.49 17.51
N ASP A 76 -1.34 -19.88 16.78
CA ASP A 76 -1.33 -19.62 15.34
C ASP A 76 -1.17 -18.13 15.00
N SER A 77 -0.65 -17.32 15.93
CA SER A 77 -0.35 -15.88 15.74
C SER A 77 0.86 -15.63 14.85
N THR A 78 0.85 -16.18 13.64
CA THR A 78 1.94 -16.05 12.67
C THR A 78 1.46 -15.46 11.36
N LEU A 79 2.31 -14.66 10.72
CA LEU A 79 2.13 -14.15 9.38
C LEU A 79 3.21 -14.73 8.46
N ALA A 80 2.81 -15.46 7.43
CA ALA A 80 3.70 -15.89 6.35
C ALA A 80 4.17 -14.69 5.49
N PRO A 81 5.23 -14.84 4.69
CA PRO A 81 5.65 -13.81 3.73
C PRO A 81 4.50 -13.36 2.82
N GLY A 82 4.28 -12.05 2.73
CA GLY A 82 3.21 -11.43 1.94
C GLY A 82 1.79 -11.59 2.52
N GLN A 83 1.65 -12.20 3.71
CA GLN A 83 0.33 -12.43 4.31
C GLN A 83 -0.15 -11.19 5.06
N TYR A 84 -1.43 -10.86 4.85
CA TYR A 84 -2.18 -9.87 5.62
C TYR A 84 -2.71 -10.49 6.91
N GLY A 85 -2.80 -9.70 7.98
CA GLY A 85 -3.41 -10.08 9.24
C GLY A 85 -4.21 -8.94 9.83
N LEU A 86 -5.36 -9.28 10.42
CA LEU A 86 -6.29 -8.30 10.97
C LEU A 86 -6.15 -8.26 12.50
N VAL A 87 -5.80 -7.11 13.04
CA VAL A 87 -5.97 -6.82 14.47
C VAL A 87 -7.37 -6.22 14.61
N LEU A 88 -8.26 -6.97 15.25
CA LEU A 88 -9.67 -6.64 15.40
C LEU A 88 -9.92 -6.09 16.80
N ASP A 89 -10.91 -5.20 16.91
CA ASP A 89 -11.41 -4.75 18.19
C ASP A 89 -11.75 -5.96 19.11
N PRO A 90 -11.44 -5.92 20.41
CA PRO A 90 -11.71 -7.00 21.36
C PRO A 90 -13.17 -7.47 21.40
N ASP A 91 -14.12 -6.58 21.11
CA ASP A 91 -15.56 -6.86 21.10
C ASP A 91 -16.09 -7.17 19.68
N TYR A 92 -15.23 -7.37 18.68
CA TYR A 92 -15.62 -7.69 17.32
C TYR A 92 -16.52 -8.94 17.23
N THR A 93 -17.67 -8.78 16.55
CA THR A 93 -18.73 -9.81 16.48
C THR A 93 -18.94 -10.42 15.10
N GLY A 94 -18.10 -10.08 14.11
CA GLY A 94 -18.14 -10.73 12.78
C GLY A 94 -18.70 -9.88 11.63
N ALA A 95 -18.68 -8.55 11.74
CA ALA A 95 -19.18 -7.66 10.67
C ALA A 95 -18.50 -7.86 9.30
N TYR A 96 -17.24 -8.32 9.28
CA TYR A 96 -16.44 -8.50 8.08
C TYR A 96 -16.34 -9.95 7.58
N GLU A 97 -17.00 -10.91 8.22
CA GLU A 97 -16.82 -12.34 7.90
C GLU A 97 -17.15 -12.72 6.45
N ALA A 98 -18.03 -11.96 5.79
CA ALA A 98 -18.36 -12.15 4.38
C ALA A 98 -17.31 -11.56 3.41
N PHE A 99 -16.44 -10.67 3.91
CA PHE A 99 -15.47 -9.91 3.12
C PHE A 99 -14.02 -10.36 3.36
N ILE A 100 -13.75 -11.12 4.44
CA ILE A 100 -12.41 -11.61 4.76
C ILE A 100 -12.12 -12.92 4.00
N PRO A 101 -10.96 -13.04 3.30
CA PRO A 101 -10.53 -14.29 2.71
C PRO A 101 -10.45 -15.45 3.72
N PRO A 102 -10.80 -16.69 3.32
CA PRO A 102 -10.56 -17.85 4.16
C PRO A 102 -9.09 -18.00 4.53
N GLY A 103 -8.80 -18.13 5.83
CA GLY A 103 -7.44 -18.34 6.34
C GLY A 103 -6.66 -17.05 6.62
N THR A 104 -7.26 -15.86 6.50
CA THR A 104 -6.67 -14.62 7.02
C THR A 104 -6.50 -14.71 8.53
N PRO A 105 -5.26 -14.58 9.07
CA PRO A 105 -5.00 -14.54 10.49
C PRO A 105 -5.70 -13.36 11.14
N ARG A 106 -6.30 -13.62 12.30
CA ARG A 106 -7.02 -12.63 13.10
C ARG A 106 -6.38 -12.57 14.48
N PHE A 107 -6.19 -11.35 14.95
CA PHE A 107 -5.61 -11.04 16.24
C PHE A 107 -6.53 -10.04 16.96
N THR A 108 -6.21 -9.79 18.22
CA THR A 108 -6.81 -8.71 18.99
C THR A 108 -5.78 -8.21 20.00
N ILE A 109 -6.12 -7.16 20.73
CA ILE A 109 -5.25 -6.50 21.69
C ILE A 109 -5.59 -6.90 23.14
N ASP A 110 -4.72 -6.55 24.09
CA ASP A 110 -4.91 -6.80 25.52
C ASP A 110 -5.63 -5.68 26.28
N ASP A 111 -6.15 -4.67 25.56
CA ASP A 111 -7.09 -3.68 26.08
C ASP A 111 -8.53 -3.99 25.61
N SER A 112 -9.42 -3.05 25.85
CA SER A 112 -10.86 -3.02 25.59
C SER A 112 -11.24 -2.21 24.35
N ARG A 113 -10.29 -1.48 23.76
CA ARG A 113 -10.41 -0.72 22.51
C ARG A 113 -9.02 -0.30 22.02
N PHE A 114 -8.88 0.12 20.77
CA PHE A 114 -7.62 0.67 20.26
C PHE A 114 -7.32 2.05 20.85
N LEU A 115 -6.09 2.28 21.31
CA LEU A 115 -5.62 3.55 21.87
C LEU A 115 -6.45 4.02 23.09
N GLN A 116 -6.00 5.10 23.73
CA GLN A 116 -6.61 5.59 24.97
C GLN A 116 -8.13 5.85 24.88
N TYR A 117 -8.65 6.23 23.70
CA TYR A 117 -10.05 6.60 23.48
C TYR A 117 -10.66 6.06 22.18
N GLY A 118 -10.14 4.99 21.59
CA GLY A 118 -10.55 4.56 20.25
C GLY A 118 -9.82 5.33 19.14
N ILE A 119 -10.06 4.93 17.89
CA ILE A 119 -9.60 5.67 16.72
C ILE A 119 -10.70 6.69 16.37
N SER A 120 -10.35 7.97 16.21
CA SER A 120 -11.38 9.01 16.08
C SER A 120 -11.80 9.26 14.63
N ASN A 121 -13.11 9.29 14.39
CA ASN A 121 -13.72 9.60 13.08
C ASN A 121 -13.67 11.10 12.75
N SER A 122 -13.18 11.95 13.66
CA SER A 122 -13.13 13.40 13.48
C SER A 122 -11.78 14.04 13.82
N THR A 123 -10.88 13.31 14.47
CA THR A 123 -9.56 13.81 14.85
C THR A 123 -8.48 12.81 14.44
N ALA A 124 -7.48 13.29 13.70
CA ALA A 124 -6.39 12.43 13.25
C ALA A 124 -5.68 11.78 14.45
N LYS A 125 -5.38 10.47 14.34
CA LYS A 125 -4.70 9.68 15.35
C LYS A 125 -3.41 9.11 14.77
N LEU A 126 -2.32 9.29 15.49
CA LEU A 126 -1.07 8.58 15.23
C LEU A 126 -1.23 7.13 15.68
N ILE A 127 -0.89 6.20 14.79
CA ILE A 127 -0.84 4.76 15.02
C ILE A 127 0.58 4.31 14.71
N GLN A 128 1.20 3.66 15.67
CA GLN A 128 2.57 3.17 15.60
C GLN A 128 2.58 1.67 15.87
N LEU A 129 3.35 0.94 15.08
CA LEU A 129 3.56 -0.49 15.20
C LEU A 129 4.96 -0.75 15.77
N PHE A 130 5.02 -1.41 16.92
CA PHE A 130 6.27 -1.77 17.59
C PHE A 130 6.44 -3.27 17.70
N CYS A 131 7.70 -3.70 17.64
CA CYS A 131 8.13 -4.98 18.18
C CYS A 131 9.10 -4.69 19.33
N ASP A 132 8.76 -5.15 20.54
CA ASP A 132 9.42 -4.75 21.78
C ASP A 132 9.49 -3.22 21.94
N THR A 133 10.67 -2.62 21.76
CA THR A 133 10.89 -1.16 21.85
C THR A 133 11.27 -0.54 20.50
N THR A 134 11.22 -1.33 19.42
CA THR A 134 11.62 -0.88 18.09
C THR A 134 10.39 -0.49 17.30
N LEU A 135 10.36 0.75 16.82
CA LEU A 135 9.33 1.20 15.88
C LEU A 135 9.56 0.54 14.53
N HIS A 136 8.55 -0.15 14.01
CA HIS A 136 8.56 -0.76 12.69
C HIS A 136 7.86 0.11 11.65
N ASP A 137 6.74 0.71 12.03
CA ASP A 137 5.94 1.48 11.09
C ASP A 137 5.03 2.45 11.82
N GLU A 138 4.59 3.49 11.13
CA GLU A 138 3.64 4.44 11.67
C GLU A 138 2.79 5.07 10.58
N MET A 139 1.57 5.46 10.94
CA MET A 139 0.68 6.22 10.08
C MET A 139 -0.17 7.18 10.93
N THR A 140 -0.70 8.21 10.30
CA THR A 140 -1.67 9.12 10.93
C THR A 140 -2.98 9.03 10.16
N THR A 141 -4.07 8.69 10.85
CA THR A 141 -5.38 8.59 10.21
C THR A 141 -5.81 9.93 9.61
N SER A 142 -6.60 9.86 8.55
CA SER A 142 -7.11 11.02 7.80
C SER A 142 -8.64 11.16 7.92
N PRO A 143 -9.18 11.50 9.12
CA PRO A 143 -10.63 11.59 9.30
C PRO A 143 -11.30 12.55 8.31
N GLY A 144 -12.52 12.19 7.90
CA GLY A 144 -13.22 12.80 6.76
C GLY A 144 -13.64 11.79 5.69
N ASN A 145 -13.32 10.51 5.91
CA ASN A 145 -13.78 9.39 5.10
C ASN A 145 -15.30 9.29 5.13
N ARG A 146 -15.87 8.67 4.10
CA ARG A 146 -17.26 8.24 4.17
C ARG A 146 -17.32 7.05 5.12
N GLU A 147 -18.35 6.99 5.96
CA GLU A 147 -18.64 5.83 6.81
C GLU A 147 -18.55 4.52 6.00
N GLY A 148 -17.80 3.56 6.53
CA GLY A 148 -17.48 2.28 5.91
C GLY A 148 -16.24 2.27 5.03
N TYR A 149 -15.50 3.37 4.88
CA TYR A 149 -14.31 3.43 4.03
C TYR A 149 -13.06 3.69 4.86
N SER A 150 -12.15 2.72 4.87
CA SER A 150 -10.88 2.73 5.61
C SER A 150 -9.84 3.67 4.99
N ASP A 151 -8.81 4.00 5.77
CA ASP A 151 -7.53 4.47 5.23
C ASP A 151 -6.73 3.27 4.75
N GLU A 152 -6.27 3.30 3.50
CA GLU A 152 -5.47 2.24 2.88
C GLU A 152 -4.09 2.79 2.50
N ARG A 153 -3.04 1.98 2.73
CA ARG A 153 -1.71 2.24 2.19
C ARG A 153 -1.69 2.03 0.68
N ARG A 154 -1.17 3.01 -0.07
CA ARG A 154 -1.16 2.97 -1.54
C ARG A 154 -0.18 1.95 -2.10
N THR A 155 1.06 1.95 -1.60
CA THR A 155 2.11 0.98 -1.96
C THR A 155 2.92 0.62 -0.73
N LEU A 156 3.50 -0.59 -0.67
CA LEU A 156 4.17 -1.09 0.54
C LEU A 156 5.41 -0.28 0.94
N PHE A 157 6.09 0.36 -0.01
CA PHE A 157 7.38 1.03 0.22
C PHE A 157 7.26 2.54 0.34
N GLU A 158 6.07 3.10 0.16
CA GLU A 158 5.77 4.51 0.35
C GLU A 158 4.76 4.65 1.48
N ASN A 159 5.01 5.56 2.43
CA ASN A 159 4.04 5.85 3.49
C ASN A 159 2.96 6.84 3.00
N ILE A 160 2.29 6.47 1.91
CA ILE A 160 1.21 7.24 1.28
C ILE A 160 -0.09 6.50 1.55
N TRP A 161 -1.03 7.21 2.16
CA TRP A 161 -2.34 6.69 2.54
C TRP A 161 -3.44 7.47 1.83
N GLU A 162 -4.46 6.76 1.35
CA GLU A 162 -5.65 7.33 0.73
C GLU A 162 -6.88 6.53 1.16
N ASN A 163 -8.07 7.11 1.01
CA ASN A 163 -9.31 6.43 1.38
C ASN A 163 -9.55 5.23 0.46
N SER A 164 -10.03 4.14 1.02
CA SER A 164 -10.54 3.00 0.27
C SER A 164 -11.55 3.44 -0.78
N ILE A 165 -11.57 2.75 -1.92
CA ILE A 165 -12.60 2.90 -2.95
C ILE A 165 -13.69 1.83 -2.85
N ILE A 166 -13.64 0.97 -1.82
CA ILE A 166 -14.59 -0.12 -1.58
C ILE A 166 -15.21 0.06 -0.18
N GLU A 167 -16.53 -0.16 -0.09
CA GLU A 167 -17.24 -0.15 1.18
C GLU A 167 -16.84 -1.38 2.03
N ASN A 168 -16.62 -1.16 3.32
CA ASN A 168 -16.01 -2.09 4.29
C ASN A 168 -14.51 -2.35 4.08
N GLY A 169 -13.84 -1.53 3.27
CA GLY A 169 -12.40 -1.63 3.03
C GLY A 169 -11.99 -2.87 2.24
N SER A 170 -10.76 -3.33 2.46
CA SER A 170 -10.16 -4.50 1.81
C SER A 170 -9.56 -5.53 2.78
N PRO A 171 -10.25 -5.90 3.88
CA PRO A 171 -9.65 -6.70 4.95
C PRO A 171 -9.21 -8.09 4.46
N GLY A 172 -7.92 -8.35 4.58
CA GLY A 172 -7.19 -9.55 4.15
C GLY A 172 -6.79 -9.56 2.67
N PHE A 173 -7.10 -8.50 1.92
CA PHE A 173 -6.81 -8.37 0.50
C PHE A 173 -5.76 -7.31 0.21
N ARG A 174 -5.34 -7.26 -1.05
CA ARG A 174 -4.59 -6.12 -1.57
C ARG A 174 -5.47 -4.87 -1.54
N ASN A 175 -4.95 -3.78 -1.01
CA ASN A 175 -5.65 -2.50 -0.92
C ASN A 175 -6.28 -2.08 -2.25
N SER A 176 -7.50 -1.57 -2.16
CA SER A 176 -8.33 -1.16 -3.29
C SER A 176 -7.71 -0.01 -4.09
N ILE A 177 -6.93 0.86 -3.43
CA ILE A 177 -6.22 1.98 -4.07
C ILE A 177 -4.87 1.59 -4.68
N THR A 178 -4.36 0.37 -4.43
CA THR A 178 -3.04 -0.01 -4.92
C THR A 178 -3.07 -0.11 -6.45
N PRO A 179 -2.20 0.62 -7.19
CA PRO A 179 -2.15 0.57 -8.65
C PRO A 179 -1.93 -0.86 -9.15
N PRO A 180 -2.51 -1.30 -10.28
CA PRO A 180 -2.29 -2.67 -10.79
C PRO A 180 -0.82 -2.99 -11.01
N ASP A 181 -0.44 -4.27 -10.89
CA ASP A 181 0.95 -4.70 -11.15
C ASP A 181 1.37 -4.35 -12.57
N PHE A 182 0.50 -4.60 -13.56
CA PHE A 182 0.74 -4.23 -14.95
C PHE A 182 -0.38 -3.35 -15.46
N PHE A 183 -0.06 -2.11 -15.85
CA PHE A 183 -1.03 -1.20 -16.42
C PHE A 183 -0.40 -0.34 -17.51
N LEU A 184 -0.68 -0.68 -18.77
CA LEU A 184 -0.24 0.10 -19.92
C LEU A 184 -1.34 1.07 -20.33
N THR A 185 -0.97 2.34 -20.44
CA THR A 185 -1.81 3.40 -21.01
C THR A 185 -1.10 4.05 -22.20
N HIS A 186 -1.79 4.95 -22.88
CA HIS A 186 -1.24 5.77 -23.94
C HIS A 186 -1.62 7.24 -23.71
N SER A 187 -0.70 8.16 -24.00
CA SER A 187 -0.91 9.59 -23.70
C SER A 187 -0.97 10.47 -24.93
N PHE A 188 -0.54 9.97 -26.09
CA PHE A 188 -0.37 10.83 -27.25
C PHE A 188 -0.33 10.05 -28.56
N LEU A 189 -1.21 10.42 -29.50
CA LEU A 189 -1.18 9.97 -30.88
C LEU A 189 -1.00 11.20 -31.79
N GLU A 190 0.19 11.37 -32.34
CA GLU A 190 0.46 12.39 -33.35
C GLU A 190 0.34 11.76 -34.74
N MET A 191 -0.54 12.29 -35.59
CA MET A 191 -0.75 11.77 -36.94
C MET A 191 -0.39 12.81 -37.98
N SER A 192 0.45 12.43 -38.95
CA SER A 192 0.80 13.25 -40.10
C SER A 192 0.52 12.48 -41.38
N ALA A 193 -0.47 12.97 -42.13
CA ALA A 193 -0.77 12.45 -43.45
C ALA A 193 0.19 13.02 -44.49
N ARG A 194 0.68 12.14 -45.37
CA ARG A 194 1.40 12.44 -46.60
C ARG A 194 0.56 11.91 -47.77
N PRO A 195 0.82 12.34 -49.02
CA PRO A 195 0.03 11.92 -50.19
C PRO A 195 -0.18 10.40 -50.28
N ASP A 196 0.84 9.61 -49.92
CA ASP A 196 0.83 8.15 -50.05
C ASP A 196 1.10 7.41 -48.72
N SER A 197 1.14 8.11 -47.58
CA SER A 197 1.44 7.46 -46.29
C SER A 197 0.88 8.21 -45.09
N LEU A 198 0.70 7.48 -44.00
CA LEU A 198 0.33 8.03 -42.70
C LEU A 198 1.48 7.73 -41.73
N ILE A 199 1.99 8.75 -41.05
CA ILE A 199 2.92 8.59 -39.94
C ILE A 199 2.14 8.80 -38.66
N ALA A 200 2.19 7.83 -37.76
CA ALA A 200 1.61 7.91 -36.43
C ALA A 200 2.70 7.73 -35.37
N THR A 201 2.78 8.65 -34.42
CA THR A 201 3.64 8.56 -33.24
C THR A 201 2.76 8.29 -32.02
N LEU A 202 2.93 7.12 -31.40
CA LEU A 202 2.23 6.75 -30.17
C LEU A 202 3.23 6.64 -29.01
N THR A 203 2.90 7.27 -27.89
CA THR A 203 3.59 7.02 -26.61
C THR A 203 2.77 6.05 -25.76
N VAL A 204 3.35 4.87 -25.51
CA VAL A 204 2.83 3.91 -24.53
C VAL A 204 3.56 4.12 -23.21
N LYS A 205 2.82 4.22 -22.11
CA LYS A 205 3.33 4.42 -20.76
C LYS A 205 2.90 3.26 -19.88
N ASN A 206 3.84 2.71 -19.11
CA ASN A 206 3.50 1.84 -18.00
C ASN A 206 3.20 2.70 -16.77
N GLU A 207 1.98 2.58 -16.25
CA GLU A 207 1.51 3.17 -15.00
C GLU A 207 1.26 2.09 -13.93
N GLY A 208 1.60 0.83 -14.20
CA GLY A 208 1.60 -0.25 -13.22
C GLY A 208 2.87 -0.28 -12.37
N LEU A 209 2.84 -1.10 -11.31
CA LEU A 209 3.95 -1.23 -10.37
C LEU A 209 5.14 -2.03 -10.92
N GLU A 210 4.87 -3.01 -11.78
CA GLU A 210 5.84 -3.94 -12.32
C GLU A 210 6.30 -3.56 -13.73
N ALA A 211 7.56 -3.83 -14.03
CA ALA A 211 8.12 -3.59 -15.35
C ALA A 211 7.49 -4.52 -16.40
N VAL A 212 6.98 -3.95 -17.49
CA VAL A 212 6.46 -4.73 -18.62
C VAL A 212 7.59 -5.12 -19.57
N SER A 213 7.91 -6.41 -19.65
CA SER A 213 8.98 -6.93 -20.51
C SER A 213 8.64 -6.92 -22.00
N SER A 214 7.35 -7.01 -22.34
CA SER A 214 6.86 -7.00 -23.73
C SER A 214 5.38 -6.64 -23.79
N PHE A 215 4.98 -5.93 -24.83
CA PHE A 215 3.58 -5.67 -25.14
C PHE A 215 3.36 -5.70 -26.65
N SER A 216 2.12 -5.98 -27.07
CA SER A 216 1.72 -5.88 -28.47
C SER A 216 0.77 -4.71 -28.65
N LEU A 217 1.09 -3.80 -29.57
CA LEU A 217 0.17 -2.78 -30.03
C LEU A 217 -0.52 -3.27 -31.30
N ARG A 218 -1.83 -3.13 -31.36
CA ARG A 218 -2.61 -3.29 -32.59
C ARG A 218 -3.25 -1.95 -32.92
N LEU A 219 -3.10 -1.53 -34.17
CA LEU A 219 -3.68 -0.32 -34.72
C LEU A 219 -4.68 -0.75 -35.79
N TRP A 220 -5.85 -0.15 -35.77
CA TRP A 220 -6.94 -0.44 -36.69
C TRP A 220 -7.41 0.83 -37.38
N ASN A 221 -8.00 0.67 -38.56
CA ASN A 221 -8.62 1.79 -39.25
C ASN A 221 -10.08 1.90 -38.80
N ASP A 222 -10.42 2.96 -38.07
CA ASP A 222 -11.80 3.27 -37.69
C ASP A 222 -12.57 3.75 -38.92
N ALA A 223 -13.19 2.81 -39.65
CA ALA A 223 -13.79 3.07 -40.95
C ALA A 223 -15.21 3.64 -40.82
N ASN A 224 -15.89 3.34 -39.72
CA ASN A 224 -17.24 3.83 -39.43
C ASN A 224 -17.24 5.08 -38.51
N PHE A 225 -16.08 5.47 -37.97
CA PHE A 225 -15.85 6.61 -37.08
C PHE A 225 -16.58 6.51 -35.73
N ASP A 226 -16.77 5.29 -35.21
CA ASP A 226 -17.42 5.05 -33.92
C ASP A 226 -16.43 4.82 -32.76
N SER A 227 -15.13 4.79 -33.05
CA SER A 227 -14.04 4.55 -32.09
C SER A 227 -14.11 3.21 -31.37
N LEU A 228 -14.89 2.26 -31.88
CA LEU A 228 -14.99 0.89 -31.39
C LEU A 228 -14.42 -0.05 -32.44
N PHE A 229 -13.52 -0.94 -32.03
CA PHE A 229 -13.02 -1.95 -32.95
C PHE A 229 -14.15 -2.91 -33.35
N THR A 230 -14.43 -3.00 -34.65
CA THR A 230 -15.20 -4.09 -35.23
C THR A 230 -14.33 -5.01 -36.09
N PRO A 231 -14.63 -6.33 -36.17
CA PRO A 231 -13.84 -7.27 -36.98
C PRO A 231 -13.73 -6.92 -38.48
N GLY A 232 -14.55 -6.01 -39.00
CA GLY A 232 -14.47 -5.50 -40.39
C GLY A 232 -13.45 -4.37 -40.60
N GLU A 233 -12.84 -3.88 -39.51
CA GLU A 233 -11.91 -2.73 -39.47
C GLU A 233 -10.45 -3.16 -39.28
N SER A 234 -10.19 -4.47 -39.28
CA SER A 234 -8.86 -5.02 -39.43
C SER A 234 -8.38 -4.94 -40.87
N SER A 235 -7.19 -4.35 -41.06
CA SER A 235 -6.42 -4.46 -42.30
C SER A 235 -5.93 -5.89 -42.56
#